data_AF-A0A6A3B5E6-F1
#
_entry.id   AF-A0A6A3B5E6-F1
#
_cell.length_a   1.000
_cell.length_b   1.000
_cell.length_c   1.000
_cell.angle_alpha   90.00
_cell.angle_beta   90.00
_cell.angle_gamma   90.00
#
_symmetry.space_group_name_H-M   'P 1'
#
loop_
_entity.id
_entity.type
_entity.pdbx_description
1 polymer ?
#
loop_
_entity_poly.entity_id
_entity_poly.type
_entity_poly.pdbx_seq_one_letter_code
_entity_poly.pdbx_strand_id
1 'polypeptide(L)'
;MEQDVEKFIRDPSQQQFDFQQLPTSYLRLAAHRIAQHYSLQSMVLSDNNLPDGSGSRIIVCKTSECRLPRILLADIPVNLPSEDPGVLKMAIKQRPQKKRSQLVNNSNSSKSNSSKSVEERKEEYN
;
A
#
# COMPACT_ATOMS: atom_id res chain seq x y z
N MET A 1 7.18 -10.29 -5.02
CA MET A 1 7.31 -10.30 -3.54
C MET A 1 7.05 -11.67 -2.95
N GLU A 2 5.81 -12.20 -2.92
CA GLU A 2 5.57 -13.53 -2.32
C GLU A 2 6.39 -14.63 -3.03
N GLN A 3 6.39 -14.63 -4.36
CA GLN A 3 7.19 -15.57 -5.15
C GLN A 3 8.70 -15.50 -4.86
N ASP A 4 9.23 -14.31 -4.57
CA ASP A 4 10.65 -14.13 -4.28
C ASP A 4 11.00 -14.73 -2.92
N VAL A 5 10.13 -14.51 -1.92
CA VAL A 5 10.25 -15.11 -0.59
C VAL A 5 10.06 -16.63 -0.66
N GLU A 6 9.14 -17.12 -1.49
CA GLU A 6 8.94 -18.55 -1.69
C GLU A 6 10.18 -19.23 -2.29
N LYS A 7 10.78 -18.63 -3.33
CA LYS A 7 12.04 -19.10 -3.91
C LYS A 7 13.16 -19.12 -2.86
N PHE A 8 13.27 -18.04 -2.07
CA PHE A 8 14.20 -17.95 -0.97
C PHE A 8 13.99 -19.08 0.05
N ILE A 9 12.76 -19.36 0.47
CA ILE A 9 12.47 -20.43 1.45
C ILE A 9 12.89 -21.80 0.92
N ARG A 10 12.64 -22.07 -0.36
CA ARG A 10 13.01 -23.34 -1.01
C ARG A 10 14.53 -23.54 -1.14
N ASP A 11 15.33 -22.47 -1.10
CA ASP A 11 16.80 -22.55 -1.19
C ASP A 11 17.44 -22.71 0.21
N PRO A 12 17.98 -23.89 0.57
CA PRO A 12 18.58 -24.10 1.89
C PRO A 12 19.90 -23.33 2.10
N SER A 13 20.54 -22.84 1.02
CA SER A 13 21.81 -22.11 1.12
C SER A 13 21.63 -20.68 1.66
N GLN A 14 20.44 -20.11 1.49
CA GLN A 14 20.13 -18.76 1.94
C GLN A 14 19.39 -18.79 3.29
N GLN A 15 19.96 -18.16 4.31
CA GLN A 15 19.35 -18.01 5.64
C GLN A 15 18.64 -16.68 5.83
N GLN A 16 19.01 -15.67 5.05
CA GLN A 16 18.53 -14.31 5.14
C GLN A 16 18.16 -13.78 3.76
N PHE A 17 17.06 -13.01 3.71
CA PHE A 17 16.59 -12.31 2.53
C PHE A 17 16.39 -10.84 2.85
N ASP A 18 16.93 -9.97 2.02
CA ASP A 18 16.84 -8.53 2.19
C ASP A 18 15.84 -7.96 1.18
N PHE A 19 14.78 -7.33 1.68
CA PHE A 19 13.93 -6.49 0.86
C PHE A 19 14.69 -5.21 0.53
N GLN A 20 14.77 -4.89 -0.78
CA GLN A 20 15.21 -3.59 -1.24
C GLN A 20 14.39 -2.47 -0.58
N GLN A 21 14.93 -1.25 -0.49
CA GLN A 21 14.22 -0.10 0.10
C GLN A 21 12.80 0.01 -0.47
N LEU A 22 11.81 -0.14 0.41
CA LEU A 22 10.41 -0.12 0.05
C LEU A 22 9.88 1.32 0.23
N PRO A 23 9.57 2.04 -0.87
CA PRO A 23 9.35 3.49 -0.84
C PRO A 23 8.08 3.88 -0.07
N THR A 24 7.08 3.00 -0.05
CA THR A 24 5.79 3.28 0.60
C THR A 24 5.61 2.47 1.88
N SER A 25 4.86 3.01 2.83
CA SER A 25 4.44 2.29 4.04
C SER A 25 3.63 1.03 3.70
N TYR A 26 2.84 1.06 2.62
CA TYR A 26 2.07 -0.08 2.16
C TYR A 26 2.96 -1.26 1.75
N LEU A 27 4.00 -1.02 0.96
CA LEU A 27 4.92 -2.08 0.54
C LEU A 27 5.68 -2.66 1.75
N ARG A 28 6.10 -1.81 2.69
CA ARG A 28 6.71 -2.24 3.96
C ARG A 28 5.78 -3.16 4.75
N LEU A 29 4.50 -2.76 4.89
CA LEU A 29 3.49 -3.59 5.53
C LEU A 29 3.28 -4.92 4.79
N ALA A 30 3.24 -4.90 3.46
CA ALA A 30 3.10 -6.11 2.65
C ALA A 30 4.26 -7.09 2.88
N ALA A 31 5.50 -6.59 2.93
CA ALA A 31 6.68 -7.39 3.24
C ALA A 31 6.58 -8.06 4.64
N HIS A 32 6.17 -7.30 5.66
CA HIS A 32 5.95 -7.86 6.99
C HIS A 32 4.84 -8.92 7.03
N ARG A 33 3.73 -8.70 6.31
CA ARG A 33 2.64 -9.67 6.22
C ARG A 33 3.09 -10.98 5.57
N ILE A 34 3.88 -10.89 4.50
CA ILE A 34 4.49 -12.06 3.86
C ILE A 34 5.41 -12.77 4.87
N ALA A 35 6.29 -12.04 5.54
CA ALA A 35 7.17 -12.64 6.56
C ALA A 35 6.41 -13.42 7.64
N GLN A 36 5.35 -12.83 8.19
CA GLN A 36 4.48 -13.45 9.18
C GLN A 36 3.77 -14.70 8.63
N HIS A 37 3.32 -14.65 7.38
CA HIS A 37 2.61 -15.75 6.74
C HIS A 37 3.47 -17.02 6.61
N TYR A 38 4.78 -16.85 6.41
CA TYR A 38 5.76 -17.95 6.34
C TYR A 38 6.48 -18.24 7.67
N SER A 39 6.04 -17.62 8.77
CA SER A 39 6.70 -17.69 10.09
C SER A 39 8.18 -17.28 10.09
N LEU A 40 8.55 -16.34 9.20
CA LEU A 40 9.89 -15.77 9.13
C LEU A 40 10.09 -14.69 10.19
N GLN A 41 11.31 -14.55 10.70
CA GLN A 41 11.66 -13.43 11.57
C GLN A 41 11.91 -12.19 10.71
N SER A 42 11.11 -11.14 10.90
CA SER A 42 11.27 -9.87 10.19
C SER A 42 11.95 -8.83 11.07
N MET A 43 12.97 -8.16 10.52
CA MET A 43 13.72 -7.09 11.17
C MET A 43 13.77 -5.87 10.25
N VAL A 44 13.76 -4.67 10.83
CA VAL A 44 13.95 -3.43 10.08
C VAL A 44 15.33 -2.88 10.44
N LEU A 45 16.19 -2.72 9.44
CA LEU A 45 17.46 -2.02 9.59
C LEU A 45 17.32 -0.61 9.03
N SER A 46 17.61 0.39 9.84
CA SER A 46 17.75 1.77 9.40
C SER A 46 19.22 2.06 9.16
N ASP A 47 19.62 2.23 7.89
CA ASP A 47 20.94 2.72 7.52
C ASP A 47 21.00 4.22 7.84
N ASN A 48 21.37 4.54 9.09
CA ASN A 48 21.60 5.91 9.58
C ASN A 48 22.77 6.62 8.88
N ASN A 49 23.49 5.92 8.00
CA ASN A 49 24.67 6.41 7.31
C ASN A 49 24.33 7.22 6.05
N LEU A 50 23.06 7.23 5.60
CA LEU A 50 22.66 7.98 4.42
C LEU A 50 21.94 9.28 4.82
N PRO A 51 22.43 10.46 4.40
CA PRO A 51 21.90 11.77 4.84
C PRO A 51 20.46 12.05 4.38
N ASP A 52 19.91 11.23 3.49
CA ASP A 52 18.57 11.40 2.91
C ASP A 52 17.44 10.74 3.75
N GLY A 53 17.77 10.05 4.85
CA GLY A 53 16.77 9.42 5.73
C GLY A 53 15.95 8.29 5.08
N SER A 54 16.16 8.00 3.80
CA SER A 54 15.48 6.96 3.02
C SER A 54 15.92 5.53 3.38
N GLY A 55 16.97 5.37 4.20
CA GLY A 55 17.73 4.13 4.37
C GLY A 55 17.11 2.99 5.18
N SER A 56 15.78 2.88 5.31
CA SER A 56 15.19 1.75 6.05
C SER A 56 14.94 0.56 5.14
N ARG A 57 15.68 -0.54 5.36
CA ARG A 57 15.51 -1.82 4.66
C ARG A 57 14.93 -2.88 5.59
N ILE A 58 14.16 -3.80 5.03
CA ILE A 58 13.54 -4.89 5.79
C ILE A 58 14.30 -6.17 5.49
N ILE A 59 14.62 -6.92 6.52
CA ILE A 59 15.34 -8.17 6.45
C ILE A 59 14.44 -9.27 7.00
N VAL A 60 14.50 -10.45 6.39
CA VAL A 60 13.79 -11.64 6.84
C VAL A 60 14.76 -12.80 6.98
N CYS A 61 14.70 -13.44 8.14
CA CYS A 61 15.54 -14.58 8.48
C CYS A 61 14.70 -15.85 8.62
N LYS A 62 15.25 -16.97 8.17
CA LYS A 62 14.66 -18.28 8.42
C LYS A 62 14.82 -18.64 9.90
N THR A 63 13.73 -19.10 10.48
CA THR A 63 13.65 -19.67 11.82
C THR A 63 13.38 -21.17 11.72
N SER A 64 13.62 -21.91 12.79
CA SER A 64 13.27 -23.34 12.88
C SER A 64 11.78 -23.62 12.63
N GLU A 65 10.94 -22.61 12.87
CA GLU A 65 9.47 -22.67 12.73
C GLU A 65 8.99 -22.26 11.32
N CYS A 66 9.90 -22.03 10.37
CA CYS A 66 9.55 -21.66 9.01
C CYS A 66 8.71 -22.74 8.35
N ARG A 67 7.52 -22.34 7.91
CA ARG A 67 6.54 -23.25 7.32
C ARG A 67 5.97 -22.66 6.05
N LEU A 68 5.80 -23.53 5.04
CA LEU A 68 5.05 -23.18 3.85
C LEU A 68 3.55 -23.12 4.19
N PRO A 69 2.89 -21.97 3.99
CA PRO A 69 1.46 -21.82 4.20
C PRO A 69 0.68 -22.72 3.24
N ARG A 70 -0.51 -23.13 3.64
CA ARG A 70 -1.36 -24.06 2.86
C ARG A 70 -1.95 -23.44 1.60
N ILE A 71 -1.97 -22.11 1.52
CA ILE A 71 -2.59 -21.32 0.45
C ILE A 71 -1.58 -20.23 0.09
N LEU A 72 -1.16 -20.18 -1.17
CA LEU A 72 -0.33 -19.09 -1.71
C LEU A 72 -1.22 -18.08 -2.44
N LEU A 73 -0.79 -16.82 -2.55
CA LEU A 73 -1.53 -15.84 -3.37
C LEU A 73 -1.62 -16.29 -4.83
N ALA A 74 -0.64 -17.05 -5.31
CA ALA A 74 -0.66 -17.66 -6.65
C ALA A 74 -1.74 -18.74 -6.83
N ASP A 75 -2.19 -19.38 -5.75
CA ASP A 75 -3.21 -20.44 -5.79
C ASP A 75 -4.64 -19.87 -5.78
N ILE A 76 -4.79 -18.60 -5.39
CA ILE A 76 -6.09 -17.93 -5.37
C ILE A 76 -6.41 -17.54 -6.81
N PRO A 77 -7.49 -18.08 -7.43
CA PRO A 77 -7.85 -17.70 -8.77
C PRO A 77 -8.17 -16.20 -8.79
N VAL A 78 -7.31 -15.43 -9.45
CA VAL A 78 -7.57 -14.01 -9.63
C VAL A 78 -8.66 -13.92 -10.69
N ASN A 79 -9.86 -13.51 -10.29
CA ASN A 79 -10.89 -13.05 -11.22
C ASN A 79 -10.42 -11.73 -11.83
N LEU A 80 -9.35 -11.76 -12.62
CA LEU A 80 -9.00 -10.65 -13.49
C LEU A 80 -10.05 -10.66 -14.60
N PRO A 81 -10.84 -9.59 -14.78
CA PRO A 81 -11.55 -9.43 -16.04
C PRO A 81 -10.48 -9.52 -17.13
N SER A 82 -10.63 -10.50 -18.02
CA SER A 82 -9.75 -10.68 -19.18
C SER A 82 -9.46 -9.33 -19.80
N GLU A 83 -8.18 -8.98 -19.93
CA GLU A 83 -7.72 -7.73 -20.53
C GLU A 83 -8.20 -7.70 -22.01
N ASP A 84 -9.34 -7.04 -22.20
CA ASP A 84 -9.91 -6.42 -23.41
C ASP A 84 -10.64 -7.26 -24.49
N PRO A 85 -11.52 -6.65 -25.33
CA PRO A 85 -11.83 -5.21 -25.42
C PRO A 85 -13.33 -4.88 -25.36
N GLY A 86 -13.74 -4.32 -24.24
CA GLY A 86 -15.07 -3.77 -24.06
C GLY A 86 -15.00 -2.48 -23.26
N VAL A 87 -14.07 -1.58 -23.60
CA VAL A 87 -14.04 -0.22 -23.04
C VAL A 87 -15.37 0.45 -23.37
N LEU A 88 -16.34 0.27 -22.49
CA LEU A 88 -17.56 1.07 -22.43
C LEU A 88 -17.07 2.50 -22.22
N LYS A 89 -16.99 3.25 -23.32
CA LYS A 89 -16.68 4.68 -23.34
C LYS A 89 -17.76 5.39 -22.53
N MET A 90 -17.55 5.47 -21.22
CA MET A 90 -18.36 6.28 -20.33
C MET A 90 -17.89 7.72 -20.45
N ALA A 91 -18.63 8.52 -21.20
CA ALA A 91 -18.43 9.96 -21.22
C ALA A 91 -19.06 10.58 -19.97
N ILE A 92 -18.25 11.22 -19.13
CA ILE A 92 -18.76 12.04 -18.02
C ILE A 92 -19.13 13.40 -18.60
N LYS A 93 -20.42 13.60 -18.90
CA LYS A 93 -20.94 14.91 -19.29
C LYS A 93 -21.16 15.77 -18.04
N GLN A 94 -20.42 16.87 -17.92
CA GLN A 94 -20.64 17.87 -16.88
C GLN A 94 -22.09 18.33 -16.93
N ARG A 95 -22.81 18.29 -15.79
CA ARG A 95 -24.15 18.87 -15.71
C ARG A 95 -24.08 20.34 -16.15
N PRO A 96 -24.99 20.82 -17.01
CA PRO A 96 -25.03 22.24 -17.34
C PRO A 96 -25.25 22.99 -16.03
N GLN A 97 -24.21 23.71 -15.60
CA GLN A 97 -24.34 24.68 -14.53
C GLN A 97 -25.37 25.69 -15.03
N LYS A 98 -26.58 25.67 -14.43
CA LYS A 98 -27.53 26.75 -14.62
C LYS A 98 -26.73 28.02 -14.40
N LYS A 99 -26.62 28.85 -15.44
CA LYS A 99 -26.00 30.17 -15.37
C LYS A 99 -26.61 30.86 -14.15
N ARG A 100 -25.89 30.93 -13.04
CA ARG A 100 -26.22 31.82 -11.94
C ARG A 100 -25.80 33.20 -12.40
N SER A 101 -26.48 33.71 -13.42
CA SER A 101 -26.58 35.13 -13.68
C SER A 101 -27.48 35.68 -12.60
N GLN A 102 -26.89 36.26 -11.56
CA GLN A 102 -27.18 37.62 -11.14
C GLN A 102 -26.40 37.92 -9.85
N LEU A 103 -25.41 38.78 -10.03
CA LEU A 103 -25.12 39.98 -9.26
C LEU A 103 -25.97 40.21 -7.99
N VAL A 104 -25.30 40.78 -6.97
CA VAL A 104 -25.83 41.56 -5.83
C VAL A 104 -25.76 40.86 -4.45
N ASN A 105 -24.71 41.25 -3.73
CA ASN A 105 -24.68 41.75 -2.34
C ASN A 105 -24.87 40.78 -1.15
N ASN A 106 -23.81 40.78 -0.33
CA ASN A 106 -23.74 40.78 1.14
C ASN A 106 -24.70 39.92 2.00
N SER A 107 -24.07 39.32 3.02
CA SER A 107 -24.59 38.84 4.31
C SER A 107 -24.87 37.33 4.47
N ASN A 108 -23.93 36.71 5.18
CA ASN A 108 -24.08 35.64 6.17
C ASN A 108 -25.37 34.81 6.13
N SER A 109 -25.28 33.56 5.69
CA SER A 109 -25.80 32.39 6.43
C SER A 109 -25.74 31.11 5.60
N SER A 110 -25.63 29.99 6.33
CA SER A 110 -25.88 28.60 5.93
C SER A 110 -24.68 27.73 5.51
N LYS A 111 -24.17 27.04 6.55
CA LYS A 111 -23.61 25.67 6.54
C LYS A 111 -22.61 25.36 5.41
N SER A 112 -21.35 25.69 5.67
CA SER A 112 -20.23 24.96 5.07
C SER A 112 -20.22 23.55 5.67
N ASN A 113 -20.63 22.56 4.88
CA ASN A 113 -20.19 21.19 5.11
C ASN A 113 -18.69 21.17 4.82
N SER A 114 -17.90 21.51 5.83
CA SER A 114 -16.44 21.43 5.82
C SER A 114 -16.09 19.96 5.59
N SER A 115 -15.72 19.66 4.36
CA SER A 115 -15.12 18.40 3.99
C SER A 115 -13.74 18.40 4.64
N LYS A 116 -13.66 17.91 5.88
CA LYS A 116 -12.43 17.90 6.67
C LYS A 116 -11.30 17.27 5.85
N SER A 117 -10.24 18.04 5.65
CA SER A 117 -9.05 17.61 4.92
C SER A 117 -8.31 16.53 5.71
N VAL A 118 -7.56 15.69 5.00
CA VAL A 118 -6.80 14.56 5.56
C VAL A 118 -5.84 15.00 6.68
N GLU A 119 -5.40 16.25 6.68
CA GLU A 119 -4.52 16.83 7.70
C GLU A 119 -5.17 16.92 9.09
N GLU A 120 -6.48 17.15 9.18
CA GLU A 120 -7.17 17.33 10.47
C GLU A 120 -7.29 16.02 11.27
N ARG A 121 -7.15 14.85 10.62
CA ARG A 121 -7.27 13.54 11.29
C ARG A 121 -6.00 13.08 12.02
N LYS A 122 -4.87 13.77 11.84
CA LYS A 122 -3.58 13.35 12.41
C LYS A 122 -3.31 13.90 13.82
N GLU A 123 -4.13 14.84 14.30
CA GLU A 123 -3.90 15.56 15.56
C GLU A 123 -4.54 14.90 16.80
N GLU A 124 -5.29 13.78 16.63
CA GLU A 124 -6.00 13.13 17.74
C GLU A 124 -5.13 12.18 18.60
N TYR A 125 -3.82 12.14 18.41
CA TYR A 125 -2.90 11.38 19.26
C TYR A 125 -1.64 12.20 19.58
N ASN A 126 -1.80 13.18 20.48
CA ASN A 126 -0.72 13.65 21.36
C ASN A 126 -1.11 13.33 22.80
#